data_AF-J9BNM2-F1
#
_entry.id   AF-J9BNM2-F1
#
_cell.length_a   1.000
_cell.length_b   1.000
_cell.length_c   1.000
_cell.angle_alpha   90.00
_cell.angle_beta   90.00
_cell.angle_gamma   90.00
#
_symmetry.space_group_name_H-M   'P 1'
#
loop_
_entity.id
_entity.type
_entity.pdbx_description
1 polymer ?
#
loop_
_entity_poly.entity_id
_entity_poly.type
_entity_poly.pdbx_seq_one_letter_code
_entity_poly.pdbx_strand_id
1 'polypeptide(L)' 'KSNEVGRVFVAETTSSGEAVVTSEGGRVEKNDEGDRYLVLHDGRRYETKTDNHETRIVEFDEYGLRLDIKVDTP' A
#
# COMPACT_ATOMS: atom_id res chain seq x y z
N LYS A 1 20.30 0.88 9.46
CA LYS A 1 19.89 0.62 8.06
C LYS A 1 18.82 1.63 7.71
N SER A 2 18.80 2.18 6.50
CA SER A 2 17.75 3.12 6.08
C SER A 2 16.42 2.38 5.95
N ASN A 3 15.33 2.99 6.40
CA ASN A 3 13.97 2.46 6.26
C ASN A 3 13.29 2.97 4.97
N GLU A 4 14.05 3.61 4.08
CA GLU A 4 13.57 4.16 2.81
C GLU A 4 13.48 3.09 1.72
N VAL A 5 12.52 3.26 0.83
CA VAL A 5 12.34 2.48 -0.40
C VAL A 5 12.12 3.44 -1.58
N GLY A 6 12.56 3.03 -2.77
CA GLY A 6 12.38 3.80 -4.00
C GLY A 6 11.69 2.95 -5.06
N ARG A 7 10.85 3.59 -5.88
CA ARG A 7 10.07 2.98 -6.97
C ARG A 7 9.30 1.75 -6.49
N VAL A 8 8.22 2.00 -5.76
CA VAL A 8 7.43 0.94 -5.13
C VAL A 8 6.32 0.48 -6.07
N PHE A 9 6.10 -0.84 -6.09
CA PHE A 9 4.94 -1.48 -6.69
C PHE A 9 4.31 -2.42 -5.65
N VAL A 10 3.00 -2.29 -5.46
CA VAL A 10 2.18 -3.18 -4.63
C VAL A 10 1.02 -3.69 -5.47
N ALA A 11 0.75 -4.99 -5.40
CA ALA A 11 -0.43 -5.61 -5.99
C ALA A 11 -1.22 -6.35 -4.90
N GLU A 12 -2.53 -6.15 -4.88
CA GLU A 12 -3.44 -6.71 -3.90
C GLU A 12 -4.70 -7.25 -4.59
N THR A 13 -5.13 -8.45 -4.21
CA THR A 13 -6.47 -8.95 -4.52
C THR A 13 -7.39 -8.59 -3.37
N THR A 14 -8.45 -7.86 -3.66
CA THR A 14 -9.48 -7.43 -2.71
C THR A 14 -10.72 -8.31 -2.84
N SER A 15 -11.70 -8.14 -1.95
CA SER A 15 -12.98 -8.83 -2.06
C SER A 15 -13.81 -8.42 -3.28
N SER A 16 -13.57 -7.24 -3.86
CA SER A 16 -14.34 -6.70 -4.99
C SER A 16 -13.55 -6.64 -6.31
N GLY A 17 -12.27 -6.99 -6.30
CA GLY A 17 -11.42 -7.00 -7.49
C GLY A 17 -9.94 -6.86 -7.16
N GLU A 18 -9.19 -6.10 -7.95
CA GLU A 18 -7.74 -5.98 -7.84
C GLU A 18 -7.32 -4.52 -7.63
N ALA A 19 -6.27 -4.32 -6.85
CA ALA A 19 -5.66 -3.01 -6.63
C ALA A 19 -4.16 -3.06 -6.92
N VAL A 20 -3.66 -2.03 -7.59
CA VAL A 20 -2.23 -1.80 -7.84
C VAL A 20 -1.87 -0.42 -7.31
N VAL A 21 -0.79 -0.33 -6.53
CA VAL A 21 -0.25 0.93 -6.04
C VAL A 21 1.18 1.11 -6.55
N THR A 22 1.47 2.28 -7.10
CA THR A 22 2.82 2.68 -7.51
C THR A 22 3.21 4.00 -6.86
N SER A 23 4.48 4.15 -6.47
CA SER A 23 5.00 5.41 -5.95
C SER A 23 6.47 5.61 -6.30
N GLU A 24 6.93 6.85 -6.33
CA GLU A 24 8.34 7.18 -6.54
C GLU A 24 9.22 6.76 -5.34
N GLY A 25 8.66 6.79 -4.14
CA GLY A 25 9.34 6.31 -2.95
C GLY A 25 8.42 6.16 -1.74
N GLY A 26 9.05 5.87 -0.62
CA GLY A 26 8.36 5.73 0.65
C GLY A 26 9.30 5.29 1.76
N ARG A 27 8.75 5.12 2.97
CA ARG A 27 9.50 4.65 4.13
C ARG A 27 8.68 3.68 4.95
N VAL A 28 9.36 2.75 5.62
CA VAL A 28 8.75 1.90 6.63
C VAL A 28 8.78 2.61 7.97
N GLU A 29 7.59 2.87 8.51
CA GLU A 29 7.36 3.44 9.83
C GLU A 29 6.84 2.40 10.80
N LYS A 30 7.10 2.63 12.09
CA LYS A 30 6.59 1.83 13.19
C LYS A 30 5.89 2.75 14.18
N ASN A 31 4.64 2.47 14.52
CA ASN A 31 3.93 3.22 15.54
C ASN A 31 4.33 2.76 16.97
N ASP A 32 3.80 3.42 18.00
CA ASP A 32 4.11 3.12 19.40
C ASP A 32 3.65 1.71 19.83
N GLU A 33 2.61 1.18 19.20
CA GLU A 33 2.08 -0.18 19.43
C GLU A 33 2.90 -1.25 18.71
N GLY A 34 3.74 -0.82 17.78
CA GLY A 34 4.68 -1.63 17.04
C GLY A 34 4.20 -2.17 15.70
N ASP A 35 3.05 -1.72 15.24
CA ASP A 35 2.58 -1.93 13.87
C ASP A 35 3.52 -1.27 12.87
N ARG A 36 3.68 -1.93 11.72
CA ARG A 36 4.51 -1.41 10.63
C ARG A 36 3.65 -0.92 9.48
N TYR A 37 3.98 0.27 9.01
CA TYR A 37 3.35 0.91 7.86
C TYR A 37 4.41 1.19 6.80
N LEU A 38 4.06 0.96 5.54
CA LEU A 38 4.75 1.51 4.39
C LEU A 38 4.04 2.80 4.00
N VAL A 39 4.69 3.93 4.29
CA VAL A 39 4.21 5.26 3.89
C VAL A 39 4.83 5.58 2.54
N LEU A 40 3.99 5.73 1.52
CA LEU A 40 4.39 6.01 0.14
C LEU A 40 4.15 7.47 -0.21
N HIS A 41 4.97 8.02 -1.09
CA HIS A 41 4.87 9.40 -1.55
C HIS A 41 4.82 9.50 -3.08
N ASP A 42 4.06 10.48 -3.56
CA ASP A 42 3.94 10.84 -4.99
C ASP A 42 3.54 9.62 -5.83
N GLY A 43 2.31 9.15 -5.65
CA GLY A 43 1.88 7.87 -6.19
C GLY A 43 0.46 7.83 -6.73
N ARG A 44 0.12 6.65 -7.23
CA ARG A 44 -1.19 6.34 -7.81
C ARG A 44 -1.66 4.97 -7.34
N ARG A 45 -2.95 4.87 -7.08
CA ARG A 45 -3.67 3.62 -6.79
C ARG A 45 -4.68 3.38 -7.90
N TYR A 46 -4.57 2.23 -8.54
CA TYR A 46 -5.48 1.74 -9.58
C TYR A 46 -6.33 0.63 -8.95
N GLU A 47 -7.65 0.75 -9.04
CA GLU A 47 -8.58 -0.24 -8.51
C GLU A 47 -9.49 -0.70 -9.65
N THR A 48 -9.48 -1.99 -9.95
CA THR A 48 -10.33 -2.58 -11.00
C THR A 48 -11.31 -3.54 -10.37
N LYS A 49 -12.61 -3.33 -10.61
CA LYS A 49 -13.63 -4.26 -10.12
C LYS A 49 -13.73 -5.49 -11.02
N THR A 50 -13.93 -6.66 -10.42
CA THR A 50 -14.09 -7.91 -11.19
C THR A 50 -15.48 -8.04 -11.82
N ASP A 51 -16.51 -7.38 -11.26
CA ASP A 51 -17.89 -7.53 -11.69
C ASP A 51 -18.22 -6.80 -13.00
N ASN A 52 -17.66 -5.61 -13.21
CA ASN A 52 -17.98 -4.73 -14.33
C ASN A 52 -16.74 -4.14 -15.02
N HIS A 53 -15.53 -4.48 -14.56
CA HIS A 53 -14.25 -4.01 -15.10
C HIS A 53 -14.05 -2.48 -15.06
N GLU A 54 -14.84 -1.76 -14.27
CA GLU A 54 -14.58 -0.34 -14.02
C GLU A 54 -13.26 -0.18 -13.29
N THR A 55 -12.43 0.73 -13.78
CA THR A 55 -11.18 1.13 -13.15
C THR A 55 -11.31 2.51 -12.52
N ARG A 56 -10.95 2.64 -11.25
CA ARG A 56 -10.77 3.91 -10.55
C ARG A 56 -9.27 4.19 -10.39
N ILE A 57 -8.88 5.45 -10.58
CA ILE A 57 -7.53 5.92 -10.32
C ILE A 57 -7.59 6.98 -9.22
N VAL A 58 -6.71 6.84 -8.22
CA VAL A 58 -6.51 7.83 -7.16
C VAL A 58 -5.06 8.26 -7.16
N GLU A 59 -4.82 9.55 -7.38
CA GLU A 59 -3.51 10.17 -7.18
C GLU A 59 -3.38 10.63 -5.72
N PHE A 60 -2.20 10.49 -5.13
CA PHE A 60 -1.95 10.86 -3.75
C PHE A 60 -0.55 11.43 -3.57
N ASP A 61 -0.44 12.40 -2.65
CA ASP A 61 0.83 12.88 -2.13
C ASP A 61 1.40 11.91 -1.07
N GLU A 62 0.53 11.33 -0.25
CA GLU A 62 0.90 10.35 0.77
C GLU A 62 -0.13 9.20 0.87
N TYR A 63 0.35 7.97 0.99
CA TYR A 63 -0.48 6.79 1.15
C TYR A 63 0.16 5.76 2.08
N GLY A 64 -0.52 5.43 3.18
CA GLY A 64 -0.07 4.43 4.15
C GLY A 64 -0.65 3.04 3.89
N LEU A 65 0.21 2.03 3.79
CA LEU A 65 -0.17 0.62 3.74
C LEU A 65 0.31 -0.09 5.01
N ARG A 66 -0.56 -0.81 5.72
CA ARG A 66 -0.14 -1.64 6.86
C ARG A 66 0.53 -2.90 6.34
N LEU A 67 1.78 -3.17 6.75
CA LEU A 67 2.57 -4.29 6.27
C LEU A 67 2.32 -5.58 7.05
N ASP A 68 2.30 -5.49 8.37
CA ASP A 68 2.02 -6.62 9.25
C ASP A 68 1.20 -6.14 10.45
N ILE A 69 0.17 -6.91 10.78
CA ILE A 69 -0.24 -7.13 12.15
C ILE A 69 0.56 -8.34 12.58
N LYS A 70 1.31 -8.31 13.69
CA LYS A 70 1.74 -9.58 14.28
C LYS A 70 0.46 -10.37 14.55
N VAL A 71 0.20 -11.43 13.76
CA VAL A 71 -0.68 -12.49 14.23
C VAL A 71 0.13 -13.20 15.30
N ASP A 72 -0.13 -12.86 16.56
CA ASP A 72 0.35 -13.66 17.69
C ASP A 72 -0.13 -15.09 17.42
N THR A 73 0.82 -15.96 17.09
CA THR A 73 0.57 -17.39 17.03
C THR A 73 1.05 -17.95 18.37
N PRO A 74 0.20 -18.68 19.12
CA PRO A 74 0.47 -19.13 20.49
C PRO A 74 1.78 -19.89 20.69
#